data_AF-A0A2G9NMS8-F1
#
_entry.id   AF-A0A2G9NMS8-F1
#
_cell.length_a   1.000
_cell.length_b   1.000
_cell.length_c   1.000
_cell.angle_alpha   90.00
_cell.angle_beta   90.00
_cell.angle_gamma   90.00
#
_symmetry.space_group_name_H-M   'P 1'
#
loop_
_entity.id
_entity.type
_entity.pdbx_description
1 polymer ?
#
loop_
_entity_poly.entity_id
_entity_poly.type
_entity_poly.pdbx_seq_one_letter_code
_entity_poly.pdbx_strand_id
1 'polypeptide(L)' 'MENKKKKYVKICPKCNSLDVKIDMQGALVAFGLPAIYICNDCGFKSYIFPEIDLNEVEK' A
#
# COMPACT_ATOMS: atom_id res chain seq x y z
N MET A 1 26.65 -6.64 -12.24
CA MET A 1 26.05 -6.40 -10.92
C MET A 1 24.57 -6.16 -11.14
N GLU A 2 23.75 -7.19 -11.01
CA GLU A 2 22.29 -7.08 -11.21
C GLU A 2 21.69 -6.31 -10.03
N ASN A 3 21.30 -5.06 -10.28
CA ASN A 3 20.53 -4.24 -9.35
C ASN A 3 19.11 -4.83 -9.23
N LYS A 4 18.93 -5.82 -8.34
CA LYS A 4 17.59 -6.24 -7.92
C LYS A 4 16.93 -5.06 -7.21
N LYS A 5 16.11 -4.30 -7.93
CA LYS A 5 15.29 -3.23 -7.36
C LYS A 5 14.34 -3.87 -6.34
N LYS A 6 14.57 -3.61 -5.06
CA LYS A 6 13.65 -4.00 -3.99
C LYS A 6 12.27 -3.42 -4.31
N LYS A 7 11.27 -4.28 -4.49
CA LYS A 7 9.89 -3.89 -4.77
C LYS A 7 9.12 -4.02 -3.46
N TYR A 8 8.99 -2.92 -2.75
CA TYR A 8 8.09 -2.82 -1.61
C TYR A 8 6.67 -2.61 -2.12
N VAL A 9 5.74 -3.43 -1.67
CA VAL A 9 4.32 -3.29 -1.97
C VAL A 9 3.52 -3.20 -0.69
N LYS A 10 2.47 -2.37 -0.71
CA LYS A 10 1.53 -2.27 0.40
C LYS A 10 0.56 -3.43 0.36
N ILE A 11 0.32 -4.05 1.50
CA ILE A 11 -0.60 -5.17 1.66
C ILE A 11 -1.71 -4.81 2.64
N CYS A 12 -2.95 -5.20 2.34
CA CYS A 12 -4.08 -4.99 3.21
C CYS A 12 -3.94 -5.84 4.49
N PRO A 13 -3.95 -5.25 5.70
CA PRO A 13 -3.80 -6.01 6.94
C PRO A 13 -5.03 -6.85 7.30
N LYS A 14 -6.16 -6.66 6.60
CA LYS A 14 -7.43 -7.35 6.89
C LYS A 14 -7.64 -8.61 6.05
N CYS A 15 -7.32 -8.55 4.76
CA CYS A 15 -7.52 -9.65 3.81
C CYS A 15 -6.25 -10.08 3.08
N ASN A 16 -5.10 -9.48 3.39
CA ASN A 16 -3.81 -9.75 2.76
C ASN A 16 -3.78 -9.48 1.25
N SER A 17 -4.74 -8.72 0.71
CA SER A 17 -4.69 -8.32 -0.69
C SER A 17 -3.61 -7.27 -0.94
N LEU A 18 -2.89 -7.43 -2.06
CA LEU A 18 -1.96 -6.45 -2.59
C LEU A 18 -2.67 -5.35 -3.42
N ASP A 19 -3.96 -5.54 -3.69
CA ASP A 19 -4.77 -4.59 -4.47
C ASP A 19 -5.28 -3.46 -3.57
N VAL A 20 -4.40 -2.47 -3.38
CA VAL A 20 -4.63 -1.31 -2.52
C VAL A 20 -4.47 -0.03 -3.33
N LYS A 21 -5.48 0.83 -3.29
CA LYS A 21 -5.48 2.14 -3.93
C LYS A 21 -5.31 3.26 -2.91
N ILE A 22 -4.70 4.35 -3.34
CA ILE A 22 -4.64 5.57 -2.53
C ILE A 22 -5.86 6.40 -2.87
N ASP A 23 -6.73 6.63 -1.89
CA ASP A 23 -7.82 7.58 -1.98
C ASP A 23 -7.23 8.98 -1.78
N MET A 24 -6.66 9.51 -2.87
CA MET A 24 -6.24 10.90 -2.93
C MET A 24 -7.50 11.75 -3.10
N GLN A 25 -8.20 12.01 -2.01
CA GLN A 25 -9.05 13.20 -1.95
C GLN A 25 -8.12 14.41 -2.06
N GLY A 26 -7.88 14.85 -3.30
CA GLY A 26 -6.80 15.76 -3.67
C GLY A 26 -6.77 17.06 -2.87
N ALA A 27 -7.91 17.48 -2.32
CA ALA A 27 -7.98 18.58 -1.37
C ALA A 27 -7.22 18.26 -0.07
N LEU A 28 -7.48 17.12 0.58
CA LEU A 28 -6.92 16.80 1.89
C LEU A 28 -5.39 16.63 1.82
N VAL A 29 -4.89 15.97 0.77
CA VAL A 29 -3.42 15.80 0.57
C VAL A 29 -2.74 17.14 0.32
N ALA A 30 -3.38 18.06 -0.42
CA ALA A 30 -2.86 19.41 -0.64
C ALA A 30 -2.82 20.26 0.65
N PHE A 31 -3.68 19.96 1.63
CA PHE A 31 -3.66 20.56 2.96
C PHE A 31 -2.73 19.84 3.95
N GLY A 32 -1.89 18.90 3.48
CA GLY A 32 -0.92 18.19 4.32
C GLY A 32 -1.51 17.07 5.16
N LEU A 33 -2.75 16.65 4.89
CA LEU A 33 -3.33 15.47 5.55
C LEU A 33 -2.76 14.17 4.95
N PRO A 34 -2.60 13.12 5.77
CA PRO A 34 -2.09 11.84 5.30
C PRO A 34 -3.05 11.21 4.28
N ALA A 35 -2.49 10.64 3.21
CA ALA A 35 -3.26 9.93 2.21
C ALA A 35 -3.91 8.67 2.82
N ILE A 36 -5.18 8.44 2.49
CA ILE A 36 -5.92 7.26 2.93
C ILE A 36 -5.67 6.14 1.92
N TYR A 37 -5.33 4.95 2.39
CA TYR A 37 -5.26 3.75 1.56
C TYR A 37 -6.56 2.96 1.69
N ILE A 38 -7.06 2.44 0.57
CA ILE A 38 -8.28 1.65 0.48
C ILE A 38 -7.93 0.34 -0.22
N CYS A 39 -8.25 -0.80 0.40
CA CYS A 39 -8.20 -2.10 -0.24
C CYS A 39 -9.41 -2.28 -1.15
N ASN A 40 -9.21 -2.68 -2.41
CA ASN A 40 -10.32 -2.91 -3.33
C ASN A 40 -11.04 -4.24 -3.09
N ASP A 41 -10.36 -5.26 -2.55
CA ASP A 41 -10.98 -6.57 -2.28
C ASP A 41 -11.96 -6.55 -1.11
N CYS A 42 -11.56 -5.96 0.02
CA CYS A 42 -12.35 -5.99 1.26
C CYS A 42 -12.93 -4.62 1.66
N GLY A 43 -12.59 -3.55 0.94
CA GLY A 43 -13.03 -2.19 1.24
C GLY A 43 -12.39 -1.56 2.47
N PHE A 44 -11.41 -2.21 3.10
CA PHE A 44 -10.74 -1.68 4.30
C PHE A 44 -10.01 -0.37 4.00
N LYS A 45 -10.22 0.66 4.85
CA LYS A 45 -9.61 1.98 4.70
C LYS A 45 -8.74 2.30 5.92
N SER A 46 -7.49 2.71 5.69
CA SER A 46 -6.56 3.10 6.74
C SER A 46 -5.47 4.00 6.16
N TYR A 47 -4.92 4.88 6.99
CA TYR A 47 -3.76 5.71 6.62
C TYR A 47 -2.46 4.91 6.57
N ILE A 48 -2.43 3.75 7.24
CA ILE A 48 -1.24 2.92 7.39
C ILE A 48 -1.59 1.52 6.92
N PHE A 49 -0.89 1.09 5.86
CA PHE A 49 -0.89 -0.28 5.37
C PHE A 49 0.54 -0.81 5.51
N PRO A 50 0.72 -2.05 6.00
CA PRO A 50 2.03 -2.70 6.04
C PRO A 50 2.64 -2.80 4.65
N GLU A 51 3.96 -2.69 4.60
CA GLU A 51 4.76 -2.83 3.38
C GLU A 51 5.59 -4.10 3.49
N ILE A 52 5.52 -4.95 2.47
CA ILE A 52 6.29 -6.18 2.38
C ILE A 52 7.24 -6.11 1.19
N ASP A 53 8.43 -6.70 1.33
CA ASP A 53 9.35 -6.89 0.21
C ASP A 53 8.91 -8.11 -0.59
N LEU A 54 8.56 -7.93 -1.86
CA LEU A 54 8.16 -9.05 -2.71
C LEU A 54 9.29 -10.07 -2.92
N ASN A 55 10.56 -9.66 -2.78
CA ASN A 55 11.69 -10.57 -2.95
C ASN A 55 11.96 -11.45 -1.73
N GLU A 56 11.36 -11.14 -0.56
CA GLU A 56 11.48 -12.01 0.63
C GLU A 56 10.47 -13.18 0.61
N VAL A 57 9.49 -13.14 -0.30
CA VAL A 57 8.47 -14.20 -0.42
C VAL A 57 8.95 -15.39 -1.26
N GLU A 58 10.04 -15.22 -2.03
CA GLU A 58 10.66 -16.30 -2.80
C GLU A 58 11.90 -16.84 -2.07
N LYS A 59 11.70 -17.76 -1.12
CA LYS A 59 12.79 -18.60 -0.60
C LYS A 59 12.34 -20.04 -0.40
#